data_AF-A0A2N3F1W4-F1
#
_entry.id   AF-A0A2N3F1W4-F1
#
_cell.length_a   1.000
_cell.length_b   1.000
_cell.length_c   1.000
_cell.angle_alpha   90.00
_cell.angle_beta   90.00
_cell.angle_gamma   90.00
#
_symmetry.space_group_name_H-M   'P 1'
#
loop_
_entity.id
_entity.type
_entity.pdbx_description
1 polymer ?
#
loop_
_entity_poly.entity_id
_entity_poly.type
_entity_poly.pdbx_seq_one_letter_code
_entity_poly.pdbx_strand_id
1 'polypeptide(L)'
;MRSSAPKAGAPLYRSMAPELPDIGWTGPLPTPLSEAAARAIHACDDVAALGVMLGELRSYWAAAGGTAIAFFGGLSTGVLGWDVASAVLFAMGVPAGLATVEARRRALQWQAVVEARLATISSGK
;
A
#
# COMPACT_ATOMS: atom_id res chain seq x y z
N MET A 1 -11.96 -8.26 30.07
CA MET A 1 -11.79 -8.37 28.60
C MET A 1 -10.30 -8.52 28.32
N ARG A 2 -9.85 -9.68 27.80
CA ARG A 2 -8.44 -9.87 27.44
C ARG A 2 -8.21 -9.27 26.06
N SER A 3 -7.48 -8.16 26.01
CA SER A 3 -6.90 -7.65 24.76
C SER A 3 -5.97 -8.73 24.21
N SER A 4 -6.36 -9.34 23.10
CA SER A 4 -5.47 -10.21 22.34
C SER A 4 -4.37 -9.30 21.76
N ALA A 5 -3.13 -9.52 22.17
CA ALA A 5 -1.97 -8.84 21.58
C ALA A 5 -2.07 -8.91 20.04
N PRO A 6 -1.73 -7.81 19.33
CA PRO A 6 -1.77 -7.82 17.87
C PRO A 6 -0.91 -8.98 17.35
N LYS A 7 -1.45 -9.74 16.38
CA LYS A 7 -0.66 -10.76 15.67
C LYS A 7 0.61 -10.07 15.15
N ALA A 8 1.78 -10.64 15.43
CA ALA A 8 3.05 -10.12 14.94
C ALA A 8 2.96 -9.90 13.41
N GLY A 9 3.18 -8.65 12.97
CA GLY A 9 3.05 -8.26 11.56
C GLY A 9 1.72 -7.63 11.14
N ALA A 10 0.74 -7.47 12.04
CA ALA A 10 -0.47 -6.69 11.75
C ALA A 10 -0.13 -5.17 11.66
N PRO A 11 -0.72 -4.42 10.71
CA PRO A 11 -0.54 -2.97 10.62
C PRO A 11 -0.93 -2.25 11.92
N LEU A 12 -0.22 -1.18 12.25
CA LEU A 12 -0.40 -0.44 13.51
C LEU A 12 -1.86 0.01 13.72
N TYR A 13 -2.52 0.48 12.66
CA TYR A 13 -3.90 0.94 12.73
C TYR A 13 -4.88 -0.14 13.23
N ARG A 14 -4.60 -1.43 13.00
CA ARG A 14 -5.44 -2.55 13.48
C ARG A 14 -5.22 -2.87 14.95
N SER A 15 -4.09 -2.46 15.52
CA SER A 15 -3.89 -2.54 16.97
C SER A 15 -4.68 -1.46 17.71
N MET A 16 -5.00 -0.35 17.03
CA MET A 16 -5.81 0.76 17.54
C MET A 16 -7.30 0.50 17.35
N ALA A 17 -7.68 0.08 16.13
CA ALA A 17 -9.05 -0.23 15.73
C ALA A 17 -9.10 -1.63 15.06
N PRO A 18 -9.28 -2.72 15.83
CA PRO A 18 -9.25 -4.10 15.31
C PRO A 18 -10.32 -4.43 14.27
N GLU A 19 -11.42 -3.69 14.28
CA GLU A 19 -12.52 -3.75 13.33
C GLU A 19 -12.13 -3.23 11.94
N LEU A 20 -11.05 -2.44 11.83
CA LEU A 20 -10.59 -1.97 10.54
C LEU A 20 -10.06 -3.14 9.68
N PRO A 21 -10.38 -3.13 8.38
CA PRO A 21 -9.99 -4.18 7.47
C PRO A 21 -8.48 -4.21 7.22
N ASP A 22 -7.97 -5.39 6.86
CA ASP A 22 -6.61 -5.55 6.39
C ASP A 22 -6.51 -5.12 4.92
N ILE A 23 -5.63 -4.14 4.64
CA ILE A 23 -5.35 -3.70 3.27
C ILE A 23 -4.52 -4.71 2.47
N GLY A 24 -4.13 -5.83 3.08
CA GLY A 24 -3.23 -6.83 2.48
C GLY A 24 -1.78 -6.43 2.62
N TRP A 25 -1.39 -5.85 3.76
CA TRP A 25 -0.05 -5.27 3.96
C TRP A 25 1.09 -6.28 3.75
N THR A 26 0.85 -7.54 4.08
CA THR A 26 1.82 -8.63 3.92
C THR A 26 1.88 -9.19 2.50
N GLY A 27 0.96 -8.78 1.62
CA GLY A 27 0.91 -9.22 0.23
C GLY A 27 1.72 -8.34 -0.71
N PRO A 28 2.00 -8.82 -1.93
CA PRO A 28 2.73 -8.05 -2.96
C PRO A 28 1.92 -6.87 -3.52
N LEU A 29 0.60 -6.91 -3.36
CA LEU A 29 -0.33 -5.86 -3.76
C LEU A 29 -1.38 -5.66 -2.66
N PRO A 30 -1.95 -4.46 -2.52
CA PRO A 30 -3.11 -4.27 -1.65
C PRO A 30 -4.26 -5.15 -2.14
N THR A 31 -5.07 -5.62 -1.19
CA THR A 31 -6.32 -6.30 -1.52
C THR A 31 -7.25 -5.32 -2.28
N PRO A 32 -8.03 -5.82 -3.25
CA PRO A 32 -9.09 -5.01 -3.85
C PRO A 32 -10.03 -4.49 -2.76
N LEU A 33 -10.41 -3.22 -2.85
CA LEU A 33 -11.37 -2.62 -1.93
C LEU A 33 -12.72 -3.31 -2.09
N SER A 34 -13.23 -3.89 -1.00
CA SER A 34 -14.56 -4.50 -0.96
C SER A 34 -15.58 -3.57 -0.32
N GLU A 35 -16.85 -3.80 -0.61
CA GLU A 35 -17.95 -3.06 0.02
C GLU A 35 -17.95 -3.23 1.55
N ALA A 36 -17.65 -4.43 2.05
CA ALA A 36 -17.54 -4.70 3.47
C ALA A 36 -16.41 -3.89 4.13
N ALA A 37 -15.26 -3.79 3.46
CA ALA A 37 -14.14 -2.98 3.93
C ALA A 37 -14.49 -1.48 3.95
N ALA A 38 -15.15 -0.98 2.89
CA ALA A 38 -15.60 0.41 2.84
C ALA A 38 -16.59 0.73 3.98
N ARG A 39 -17.56 -0.16 4.23
CA ARG A 39 -18.49 -0.03 5.36
C ARG A 39 -17.79 -0.04 6.71
N ALA A 40 -16.81 -0.92 6.91
CA ALA A 40 -16.03 -0.96 8.15
C ALA A 40 -15.25 0.34 8.39
N ILE A 41 -14.65 0.92 7.34
CA ILE A 41 -13.99 2.24 7.43
C ILE A 41 -15.00 3.32 7.80
N HIS A 42 -16.17 3.35 7.14
CA HIS A 42 -17.19 4.35 7.44
C HIS A 42 -17.80 4.24 8.83
N ALA A 43 -17.79 3.04 9.43
CA ALA A 43 -18.25 2.80 10.79
C ALA A 43 -17.18 3.11 11.86
N CYS A 44 -15.93 3.37 11.47
CA CYS A 44 -14.86 3.67 12.40
C CYS A 44 -14.86 5.17 12.76
N ASP A 45 -14.81 5.45 14.05
CA ASP A 45 -14.77 6.81 14.62
C ASP A 45 -13.39 7.18 15.19
N ASP A 46 -12.45 6.21 15.27
CA ASP A 46 -11.09 6.47 15.72
C ASP A 46 -10.29 7.18 14.62
N VAL A 47 -10.30 8.51 14.68
CA VAL A 47 -9.57 9.40 13.76
C VAL A 47 -8.08 9.09 13.74
N ALA A 48 -7.48 8.69 14.87
CA ALA A 48 -6.06 8.38 14.92
C ALA A 48 -5.76 7.07 14.17
N ALA A 49 -6.59 6.04 14.36
CA ALA A 49 -6.46 4.78 13.61
C ALA A 49 -6.64 5.01 12.10
N LEU A 50 -7.65 5.79 11.69
CA LEU A 50 -7.86 6.17 10.29
C LEU A 50 -6.68 6.98 9.72
N GLY A 51 -6.10 7.89 10.50
CA GLY A 51 -4.90 8.65 10.12
C GLY A 51 -3.68 7.76 9.92
N VAL A 52 -3.46 6.79 10.82
CA VAL A 52 -2.38 5.79 10.66
C VAL A 52 -2.63 4.94 9.41
N MET A 53 -3.86 4.47 9.18
CA MET A 53 -4.23 3.73 7.98
C MET A 53 -3.95 4.53 6.70
N LEU A 54 -4.26 5.83 6.68
CA LEU A 54 -3.95 6.72 5.57
C LEU A 54 -2.43 6.86 5.35
N GLY A 55 -1.65 6.95 6.43
CA GLY A 55 -0.19 6.96 6.38
C GLY A 55 0.38 5.69 5.72
N GLU A 56 -0.09 4.52 6.14
CA GLU A 56 0.32 3.23 5.56
C GLU A 56 -0.06 3.12 4.07
N LEU A 57 -1.25 3.59 3.69
CA LEU A 57 -1.64 3.64 2.29
C LEU A 57 -0.76 4.58 1.45
N ARG A 58 -0.25 5.67 2.04
CA ARG A 58 0.66 6.61 1.35
C ARG A 58 2.08 6.04 1.20
N SER A 59 2.52 5.20 2.14
CA SER A 59 3.81 4.51 2.09
C SER A 59 3.79 3.24 1.23
N TYR A 60 2.62 2.76 0.80
CA TYR A 60 2.52 1.57 -0.04
C TYR A 60 3.07 1.82 -1.46
N TRP A 61 4.27 1.32 -1.74
CA TRP A 61 4.96 1.46 -3.03
C TRP A 61 5.32 0.12 -3.70
N ALA A 62 4.84 -1.02 -3.17
CA ALA A 62 5.04 -2.35 -3.73
C ALA A 62 6.47 -2.61 -4.25
N ALA A 63 6.61 -2.89 -5.56
CA ALA A 63 7.86 -3.21 -6.23
C ALA A 63 8.65 -1.98 -6.73
N ALA A 64 8.41 -0.78 -6.19
CA ALA A 64 9.13 0.44 -6.59
C ALA A 64 10.66 0.27 -6.48
N GLY A 65 11.14 -0.44 -5.45
CA GLY A 65 12.55 -0.79 -5.32
C GLY A 65 13.07 -1.66 -6.48
N GLY A 66 12.27 -2.63 -6.92
CA GLY A 66 12.60 -3.46 -8.09
C GLY A 66 12.67 -2.65 -9.38
N THR A 67 11.74 -1.70 -9.56
CA THR A 67 11.76 -0.76 -10.69
C THR A 67 13.02 0.11 -10.67
N ALA A 68 13.40 0.64 -9.51
CA ALA A 68 14.62 1.44 -9.37
C ALA A 68 15.88 0.61 -9.66
N ILE A 69 15.97 -0.61 -9.13
CA ILE A 69 17.09 -1.53 -9.39
C ILE A 69 17.19 -1.86 -10.88
N ALA A 70 16.08 -2.19 -11.52
CA ALA A 70 16.04 -2.46 -12.95
C ALA A 70 16.53 -1.27 -13.77
N PHE A 71 16.10 -0.05 -13.44
CA PHE A 71 16.49 1.15 -14.16
C PHE A 71 17.96 1.52 -13.94
N PHE A 72 18.40 1.68 -12.69
CA PHE A 72 19.77 2.09 -12.39
C PHE A 72 20.77 0.97 -12.70
N GLY A 73 20.40 -0.28 -12.44
CA GLY A 73 21.18 -1.46 -12.83
C GLY A 73 21.33 -1.56 -14.35
N GLY A 74 20.22 -1.48 -15.09
CA GLY A 74 20.24 -1.49 -16.56
C GLY A 74 21.13 -0.39 -17.12
N LEU A 75 20.98 0.85 -16.62
CA LEU A 75 21.82 1.98 -17.02
C LEU A 75 23.31 1.74 -16.71
N SER A 76 23.64 1.30 -15.50
CA SER A 76 25.03 1.05 -15.10
C SER A 76 25.70 -0.05 -15.94
N THR A 77 25.01 -1.17 -16.18
CA THR A 77 25.52 -2.27 -17.00
C THR A 77 25.63 -1.89 -18.48
N GLY A 78 24.72 -1.05 -18.99
CA GLY A 78 24.82 -0.50 -20.34
C GLY A 78 26.06 0.38 -20.53
N VAL A 79 26.39 1.24 -19.54
CA VAL A 79 27.61 2.05 -19.57
C VAL A 79 28.89 1.19 -19.59
N LEU A 80 28.85 0.01 -18.98
CA LEU A 80 29.95 -0.96 -18.98
C LEU A 80 30.02 -1.82 -20.25
N GLY A 81 29.11 -1.62 -21.22
CA GLY A 81 29.02 -2.40 -22.45
C GLY A 81 28.45 -3.81 -22.26
N TRP A 82 27.79 -4.08 -21.13
CA TRP A 82 27.18 -5.38 -20.84
C TRP A 82 25.76 -5.43 -21.38
N ASP A 83 25.63 -5.40 -22.70
CA ASP A 83 24.35 -5.21 -23.39
C ASP A 83 23.29 -6.23 -22.99
N VAL A 84 23.67 -7.50 -22.82
CA VAL A 84 22.74 -8.57 -22.39
C VAL A 84 22.24 -8.33 -20.97
N ALA A 85 23.13 -7.95 -20.02
CA ALA A 85 22.73 -7.67 -18.65
C ALA A 85 21.82 -6.44 -18.56
N SER A 86 22.14 -5.40 -19.33
CA SER A 86 21.32 -4.19 -19.45
C SER A 86 19.92 -4.51 -19.97
N ALA A 87 19.83 -5.25 -21.08
CA ALA A 87 18.56 -5.66 -21.67
C ALA A 87 17.72 -6.50 -20.70
N VAL A 88 18.33 -7.44 -19.97
CA VAL A 88 17.64 -8.26 -18.96
C VAL A 88 17.09 -7.38 -17.83
N LEU A 89 17.90 -6.46 -17.30
CA LEU A 89 17.47 -5.59 -16.20
C LEU A 89 16.31 -4.68 -16.64
N PHE A 90 16.39 -4.04 -17.80
CA PHE A 90 15.28 -3.23 -18.31
C PHE A 90 14.03 -4.06 -18.58
N ALA A 91 14.17 -5.27 -19.15
CA ALA A 91 13.03 -6.17 -19.38
C ALA A 91 12.34 -6.55 -18.06
N MET A 92 13.11 -6.81 -17.00
CA MET A 92 12.57 -7.12 -15.66
C MET A 92 11.94 -5.90 -14.97
N GLY A 93 12.35 -4.68 -15.35
CA GLY A 93 11.77 -3.44 -14.83
C GLY A 93 10.32 -3.21 -15.23
N VAL A 94 9.91 -3.66 -16.43
CA VAL A 94 8.53 -3.49 -16.93
C VAL A 94 7.49 -4.14 -16.01
N PRO A 95 7.54 -5.44 -15.67
CA PRO A 95 6.57 -6.04 -14.77
C PRO A 95 6.61 -5.44 -13.35
N ALA A 96 7.79 -5.05 -12.85
CA ALA A 96 7.90 -4.37 -11.56
C ALA A 96 7.21 -2.99 -11.56
N GLY A 97 7.36 -2.24 -12.65
CA GLY A 97 6.69 -0.97 -12.87
C GLY A 97 5.17 -1.13 -12.91
N LEU A 98 4.66 -2.10 -13.69
CA LEU A 98 3.23 -2.39 -13.75
C LEU A 98 2.64 -2.80 -12.40
N ALA A 99 3.36 -3.65 -11.65
CA ALA A 99 2.96 -4.02 -10.29
C ALA A 99 2.89 -2.81 -9.36
N THR A 100 3.84 -1.87 -9.48
CA THR A 100 3.87 -0.63 -8.69
C THR A 100 2.67 0.28 -9.04
N VAL A 101 2.35 0.43 -10.33
CA VAL A 101 1.18 1.21 -10.77
C VAL A 101 -0.12 0.61 -10.26
N GLU A 102 -0.29 -0.70 -10.37
CA GLU A 102 -1.49 -1.40 -9.88
C GLU A 102 -1.62 -1.29 -8.36
N ALA A 103 -0.52 -1.43 -7.62
CA ALA A 103 -0.49 -1.23 -6.18
C ALA A 103 -0.95 0.18 -5.79
N ARG A 104 -0.43 1.22 -6.47
CA ARG A 104 -0.85 2.60 -6.23
C ARG A 104 -2.31 2.82 -6.60
N ARG A 105 -2.79 2.25 -7.71
CA ARG A 105 -4.21 2.33 -8.09
C ARG A 105 -5.11 1.81 -6.97
N ARG A 106 -4.80 0.64 -6.41
CA ARG A 106 -5.57 0.08 -5.29
C ARG A 106 -5.42 0.92 -4.03
N ALA A 107 -4.20 1.32 -3.67
CA ALA A 107 -3.96 2.16 -2.50
C ALA A 107 -4.78 3.46 -2.58
N LEU A 108 -4.84 4.12 -3.75
CA LEU A 108 -5.64 5.34 -3.95
C LEU A 108 -7.14 5.11 -3.75
N GLN A 109 -7.68 3.95 -4.16
CA GLN A 109 -9.09 3.60 -3.90
C GLN A 109 -9.36 3.51 -2.39
N TRP A 110 -8.47 2.88 -1.64
CA TRP A 110 -8.55 2.83 -0.18
C TRP A 110 -8.40 4.22 0.45
N GLN A 111 -7.45 5.04 -0.02
CA GLN A 111 -7.22 6.40 0.48
C GLN A 111 -8.47 7.26 0.33
N ALA A 112 -9.14 7.19 -0.83
CA ALA A 112 -10.35 7.97 -1.08
C ALA A 112 -11.45 7.69 -0.06
N VAL A 113 -11.64 6.43 0.36
CA VAL A 113 -12.65 6.07 1.37
C VAL A 113 -12.25 6.55 2.76
N VAL A 114 -10.98 6.41 3.13
CA VAL A 114 -10.47 6.89 4.44
C VAL A 114 -10.54 8.41 4.52
N GLU A 115 -10.13 9.12 3.47
CA GLU A 115 -10.21 10.59 3.39
C GLU A 115 -11.66 11.06 3.41
N ALA A 116 -12.59 10.37 2.72
CA ALA A 116 -14.01 10.67 2.81
C ALA A 116 -14.54 10.50 4.24
N ARG A 117 -14.17 9.42 4.95
CA ARG A 117 -14.59 9.24 6.35
C ARG A 117 -14.01 10.32 7.25
N LEU A 118 -12.73 10.60 7.17
CA LEU A 118 -12.09 11.67 7.94
C LEU A 118 -12.75 13.03 7.68
N ALA A 119 -13.13 13.32 6.43
CA ALA A 119 -13.87 14.53 6.07
C ALA A 119 -15.25 14.58 6.74
N THR A 120 -16.01 13.48 6.75
CA THR A 120 -17.32 13.43 7.44
C THR A 120 -17.19 13.70 8.94
N ILE A 121 -16.26 13.02 9.62
CA ILE A 121 -16.00 13.22 11.05
C ILE A 121 -15.60 14.68 11.32
N SER A 122 -14.69 15.24 10.52
CA SER A 122 -14.25 16.63 10.68
C SER A 122 -15.37 17.66 10.48
N SER A 123 -16.39 17.31 9.68
CA SER A 123 -17.54 18.16 9.39
C SER A 123 -18.65 18.06 10.44
N GLY A 124 -18.48 17.23 11.48
CA GLY A 124 -19.48 17.00 12.53
C GLY A 124 -20.74 16.27 12.04
N LYS A 125 -20.62 15.51 10.94
CA LYS A 125 -21.68 14.65 10.39
C LYS A 125 -21.31 13.18 10.51
#